data_AF-A0A2P2EDI8-F1
#
_entry.id   AF-A0A2P2EDI8-F1
#
_cell.length_a   1.000
_cell.length_b   1.000
_cell.length_c   1.000
_cell.angle_alpha   90.00
_cell.angle_beta   90.00
_cell.angle_gamma   90.00
#
_symmetry.space_group_name_H-M   'P 1'
#
loop_
_entity.id
_entity.type
_entity.pdbx_description
1 polymer ?
#
loop_
_entity_poly.entity_id
_entity_poly.type
_entity_poly.pdbx_seq_one_letter_code
_entity_poly.pdbx_strand_id
1 'polypeptide(L)'
;MSIEAALRAIKDAVLDLQAADYNTYQRPLERLSLALDRPELREVVTKLRACADFEAFLAAADRNEGSLGSGQLKWPTDVEQEFGLVVHLIDRAAQDSNWFLDFAHTFFYSGRKIVGDIRAITKAVIVPFNRDFAAYIEDLAPVIVSLDKSGATSIENDKEELLMALFRLSGADFLRASVHSAHRKLLPEWDENRRDRAMQGLLDAGDIVNVRGATCYVDISSAARRRLEYKEATSQSGPVFNIGNLTNSPLQVVGSGGHATQSTTYSSQNLRELVTFYRSNIDELQLDGNSRRKADVQIATIEAQLMDEPDPTIIKAAGKSLKTIIEGAIGGALGTAISTAPMWTSLFAGF
;
A
#
# COMPACT_ATOMS: atom_id res chain seq x y z
N MET A 1 -12.45 0.45 -7.11
CA MET A 1 -13.04 0.25 -5.76
C MET A 1 -11.87 0.21 -4.78
N SER A 2 -12.08 0.20 -3.45
CA SER A 2 -10.98 0.09 -2.48
C SER A 2 -10.70 -1.37 -2.11
N ILE A 3 -9.48 -1.67 -1.65
CA ILE A 3 -9.10 -2.98 -1.08
C ILE A 3 -10.08 -3.36 0.04
N GLU A 4 -10.44 -2.41 0.91
CA GLU A 4 -11.42 -2.60 1.98
C GLU A 4 -12.78 -3.06 1.46
N ALA A 5 -13.24 -2.52 0.32
CA ALA A 5 -14.49 -2.95 -0.30
C ALA A 5 -14.41 -4.36 -0.91
N ALA A 6 -13.24 -4.79 -1.36
CA ALA A 6 -13.01 -6.16 -1.82
C ALA A 6 -12.98 -7.15 -0.65
N LEU A 7 -12.25 -6.84 0.44
CA LEU A 7 -12.22 -7.64 1.67
C LEU A 7 -13.61 -7.76 2.31
N ARG A 8 -14.39 -6.68 2.32
CA ARG A 8 -15.78 -6.71 2.76
C ARG A 8 -16.63 -7.67 1.93
N ALA A 9 -16.48 -7.66 0.61
CA ALA A 9 -17.23 -8.56 -0.28
C ALA A 9 -16.88 -10.05 -0.05
N ILE A 10 -15.62 -10.35 0.23
CA ILE A 10 -15.16 -11.70 0.60
C ILE A 10 -15.83 -12.10 1.93
N LYS A 11 -15.73 -11.26 2.96
CA LYS A 11 -16.34 -11.50 4.26
C LYS A 11 -17.85 -11.75 4.17
N ASP A 12 -18.57 -10.92 3.40
CA ASP A 12 -20.02 -11.06 3.23
C ASP A 12 -20.37 -12.40 2.55
N ALA A 13 -19.62 -12.81 1.53
CA ALA A 13 -19.82 -14.11 0.87
C ALA A 13 -19.53 -15.29 1.82
N VAL A 14 -18.54 -15.16 2.70
CA VAL A 14 -18.23 -16.17 3.72
C VAL A 14 -19.34 -16.26 4.77
N LEU A 15 -19.88 -15.13 5.23
CA LEU A 15 -21.03 -15.10 6.14
C LEU A 15 -22.26 -15.75 5.51
N ASP A 16 -22.52 -15.46 4.22
CA ASP A 16 -23.60 -16.10 3.47
C ASP A 16 -23.38 -17.62 3.34
N LEU A 17 -22.14 -18.06 3.11
CA LEU A 17 -21.80 -19.49 3.04
C LEU A 17 -21.98 -20.20 4.38
N GLN A 18 -21.63 -19.55 5.50
CA GLN A 18 -21.87 -20.09 6.84
C GLN A 18 -23.35 -20.29 7.14
N ALA A 19 -24.19 -19.37 6.65
CA ALA A 19 -25.64 -19.44 6.79
C ALA A 19 -26.32 -20.34 5.76
N ALA A 20 -25.58 -20.86 4.78
CA ALA A 20 -26.15 -21.62 3.68
C ALA A 20 -26.66 -23.01 4.10
N ASP A 21 -27.57 -23.52 3.27
CA ASP A 21 -28.10 -24.87 3.30
C ASP A 21 -27.79 -25.61 1.98
N TYR A 22 -28.17 -26.89 1.90
CA TYR A 22 -27.92 -27.74 0.73
C TYR A 22 -28.39 -27.14 -0.60
N ASN A 23 -29.46 -26.33 -0.61
CA ASN A 23 -29.99 -25.73 -1.84
C ASN A 23 -29.44 -24.32 -2.13
N THR A 24 -28.60 -23.76 -1.25
CA THR A 24 -28.22 -22.34 -1.32
C THR A 24 -26.72 -22.07 -1.22
N TYR A 25 -25.89 -23.09 -0.99
CA TYR A 25 -24.44 -22.94 -0.81
C TYR A 25 -23.67 -22.56 -2.08
N GLN A 26 -24.23 -22.83 -3.27
CA GLN A 26 -23.57 -22.57 -4.55
C GLN A 26 -23.32 -21.07 -4.77
N ARG A 27 -24.35 -20.25 -4.54
CA ARG A 27 -24.29 -18.81 -4.81
C ARG A 27 -23.24 -18.08 -3.95
N PRO A 28 -23.09 -18.35 -2.64
CA PRO A 28 -21.99 -17.80 -1.85
C PRO A 28 -20.60 -18.19 -2.34
N LEU A 29 -20.40 -19.42 -2.84
CA LEU A 29 -19.11 -19.86 -3.41
C LEU A 29 -18.75 -19.06 -4.67
N GLU A 30 -19.71 -18.89 -5.58
CA GLU A 30 -19.53 -18.07 -6.78
C GLU A 30 -19.19 -16.62 -6.42
N ARG A 31 -19.90 -16.05 -5.44
CA ARG A 31 -19.65 -14.67 -4.96
C ARG A 31 -18.26 -14.54 -4.33
N LEU A 32 -17.81 -15.56 -3.60
CA LEU A 32 -16.51 -15.58 -2.96
C LEU A 32 -15.38 -15.63 -4.01
N SER A 33 -15.46 -16.52 -4.99
CA SER A 33 -14.50 -16.59 -6.11
C SER A 33 -14.46 -15.27 -6.88
N LEU A 34 -15.62 -14.69 -7.23
CA LEU A 34 -15.69 -13.41 -7.92
C LEU A 34 -15.12 -12.25 -7.08
N ALA A 35 -15.25 -12.29 -5.76
CA ALA A 35 -14.67 -11.27 -4.88
C ALA A 35 -13.14 -11.35 -4.84
N LEU A 36 -12.56 -12.55 -4.92
CA LEU A 36 -11.11 -12.77 -5.01
C LEU A 36 -10.52 -12.28 -6.35
N ASP A 37 -11.29 -12.33 -7.44
CA ASP A 37 -10.87 -11.85 -8.78
C ASP A 37 -11.02 -10.34 -9.02
N ARG A 38 -11.41 -9.59 -7.99
CA ARG A 38 -11.54 -8.14 -8.08
C ARG A 38 -10.21 -7.48 -8.44
N PRO A 39 -10.22 -6.40 -9.25
CA PRO A 39 -8.99 -5.75 -9.73
C PRO A 39 -8.00 -5.40 -8.63
N GLU A 40 -8.50 -5.00 -7.46
CA GLU A 40 -7.70 -4.58 -6.31
C GLU A 40 -6.90 -5.72 -5.66
N LEU A 41 -7.34 -6.97 -5.83
CA LEU A 41 -6.70 -8.16 -5.26
C LEU A 41 -5.99 -9.01 -6.31
N ARG A 42 -6.25 -8.74 -7.60
CA ARG A 42 -5.87 -9.61 -8.72
C ARG A 42 -4.39 -9.96 -8.74
N GLU A 43 -3.51 -9.00 -8.53
CA GLU A 43 -2.07 -9.26 -8.56
C GLU A 43 -1.65 -10.23 -7.44
N VAL A 44 -2.08 -9.96 -6.21
CA VAL A 44 -1.75 -10.80 -5.06
C VAL A 44 -2.36 -12.19 -5.20
N VAL A 45 -3.63 -12.28 -5.57
CA VAL A 45 -4.32 -13.57 -5.76
C VAL A 45 -3.72 -14.37 -6.91
N THR A 46 -3.27 -13.71 -8.00
CA THR A 46 -2.55 -14.39 -9.09
C THR A 46 -1.22 -14.99 -8.62
N LYS A 47 -0.46 -14.25 -7.79
CA LYS A 47 0.78 -14.78 -7.19
C LYS A 47 0.50 -15.98 -6.29
N LEU A 48 -0.49 -15.88 -5.41
CA LEU A 48 -0.88 -16.97 -4.52
C LEU A 48 -1.29 -18.23 -5.30
N ARG A 49 -2.09 -18.08 -6.38
CA ARG A 49 -2.44 -19.19 -7.28
C ARG A 49 -1.21 -19.84 -7.91
N ALA A 50 -0.21 -19.04 -8.29
CA ALA A 50 1.01 -19.55 -8.92
C ALA A 50 1.95 -20.26 -7.93
N CYS A 51 1.91 -19.90 -6.64
CA CYS A 51 2.72 -20.54 -5.61
C CYS A 51 2.22 -21.93 -5.20
N ALA A 52 0.96 -22.28 -5.52
CA ALA A 52 0.32 -23.52 -5.08
C ALA A 52 0.03 -24.50 -6.24
N ASP A 53 0.45 -25.75 -6.09
CA ASP A 53 0.08 -26.85 -6.98
C ASP A 53 -1.12 -27.62 -6.39
N PHE A 54 -2.32 -27.23 -6.83
CA PHE A 54 -3.57 -27.79 -6.31
C PHE A 54 -3.77 -29.26 -6.70
N GLU A 55 -3.36 -29.67 -7.90
CA GLU A 55 -3.53 -31.05 -8.35
C GLU A 55 -2.56 -31.98 -7.61
N ALA A 56 -1.31 -31.56 -7.40
CA ALA A 56 -0.36 -32.31 -6.59
C ALA A 56 -0.82 -32.42 -5.12
N PHE A 57 -1.41 -31.36 -4.57
CA PHE A 57 -2.00 -31.37 -3.22
C PHE A 57 -3.14 -32.41 -3.10
N LEU A 58 -4.05 -32.45 -4.08
CA LEU A 58 -5.13 -33.43 -4.10
C LEU A 58 -4.63 -34.86 -4.30
N ALA A 59 -3.57 -35.07 -5.09
CA ALA A 59 -2.96 -36.38 -5.30
C ALA A 59 -2.19 -36.88 -4.07
N ALA A 60 -1.63 -35.97 -3.26
CA ALA A 60 -0.91 -36.29 -2.03
C ALA A 60 -1.85 -36.56 -0.84
N ALA A 61 -3.15 -36.27 -0.98
CA ALA A 61 -4.17 -36.52 0.02
C ALA A 61 -4.37 -38.02 0.23
N ASP A 62 -4.35 -38.46 1.48
CA ASP A 62 -4.61 -39.86 1.81
C ASP A 62 -6.11 -40.11 1.70
N ARG A 63 -6.52 -40.85 0.67
CA ARG A 63 -7.89 -41.33 0.51
C ARG A 63 -7.93 -42.77 0.96
N ASN A 64 -8.06 -43.00 2.27
CA ASN A 64 -8.23 -44.35 2.81
C ASN A 64 -9.40 -45.06 2.11
N GLU A 65 -9.10 -45.97 1.17
CA GLU A 65 -10.04 -46.54 0.18
C GLU A 65 -11.13 -47.47 0.78
N GLY A 66 -11.29 -47.51 2.10
CA GLY A 66 -12.26 -48.39 2.79
C GLY A 66 -13.15 -47.71 3.85
N SER A 67 -12.94 -46.42 4.17
CA SER A 67 -13.73 -45.73 5.20
C SER A 67 -14.14 -44.33 4.75
N LEU A 68 -15.45 -44.12 4.57
CA LEU A 68 -16.01 -42.80 4.28
C LEU A 68 -15.60 -41.78 5.36
N GLY A 69 -15.17 -40.59 4.93
CA GLY A 69 -14.85 -39.46 5.82
C GLY A 69 -13.50 -39.55 6.54
N SER A 70 -12.59 -40.43 6.11
CA SER A 70 -11.27 -40.62 6.73
C SER A 70 -10.11 -40.04 5.90
N GLY A 71 -10.44 -39.24 4.88
CA GLY A 71 -9.43 -38.62 4.05
C GLY A 71 -8.63 -37.57 4.81
N GLN A 72 -7.31 -37.52 4.64
CA GLN A 72 -6.47 -36.48 5.24
C GLN A 72 -5.79 -35.61 4.18
N LEU A 73 -5.98 -34.30 4.33
CA LEU A 73 -5.29 -33.27 3.54
C LEU A 73 -3.99 -32.90 4.23
N LYS A 74 -2.89 -32.85 3.45
CA LYS A 74 -1.58 -32.44 3.93
C LYS A 74 -1.36 -30.96 3.62
N TRP A 75 -1.85 -30.11 4.51
CA TRP A 75 -1.68 -28.66 4.37
C TRP A 75 -0.20 -28.27 4.50
N PRO A 76 0.30 -27.38 3.63
CA PRO A 76 1.66 -26.86 3.73
C PRO A 76 1.79 -25.96 4.97
N THR A 77 3.01 -25.78 5.47
CA THR A 77 3.31 -24.80 6.52
C THR A 77 3.59 -23.40 5.99
N ASP A 78 3.81 -23.28 4.68
CA ASP A 78 4.01 -22.01 4.00
C ASP A 78 2.65 -21.32 3.77
N VAL A 79 2.53 -20.10 4.26
CA VAL A 79 1.26 -19.35 4.29
C VAL A 79 0.78 -18.99 2.89
N GLU A 80 1.69 -18.63 1.98
CA GLU A 80 1.33 -18.28 0.61
C GLU A 80 0.86 -19.50 -0.18
N GLN A 81 1.50 -20.65 0.00
CA GLN A 81 1.06 -21.92 -0.57
C GLN A 81 -0.31 -22.33 -0.01
N GLU A 82 -0.53 -22.22 1.31
CA GLU A 82 -1.83 -22.53 1.91
C GLU A 82 -2.93 -21.64 1.33
N PHE A 83 -2.73 -20.32 1.27
CA PHE A 83 -3.68 -19.40 0.65
C PHE A 83 -3.93 -19.72 -0.83
N GLY A 84 -2.88 -20.03 -1.59
CA GLY A 84 -3.01 -20.46 -2.98
C GLY A 84 -3.89 -21.69 -3.13
N LEU A 85 -3.72 -22.71 -2.27
CA LEU A 85 -4.54 -23.92 -2.27
C LEU A 85 -6.00 -23.62 -1.93
N VAL A 86 -6.26 -22.75 -0.95
CA VAL A 86 -7.65 -22.37 -0.59
C VAL A 86 -8.32 -21.54 -1.69
N VAL A 87 -7.58 -20.66 -2.37
CA VAL A 87 -8.08 -19.94 -3.55
C VAL A 87 -8.47 -20.93 -4.66
N HIS A 88 -7.61 -21.89 -5.00
CA HIS A 88 -7.94 -22.93 -5.99
C HIS A 88 -9.14 -23.78 -5.58
N LEU A 89 -9.26 -24.12 -4.29
CA LEU A 89 -10.43 -24.82 -3.74
C LEU A 89 -11.71 -24.01 -3.97
N ILE A 90 -11.70 -22.71 -3.66
CA ILE A 90 -12.84 -21.81 -3.84
C ILE A 90 -13.21 -21.69 -5.34
N ASP A 91 -12.21 -21.51 -6.21
CA ASP A 91 -12.43 -21.38 -7.65
C ASP A 91 -13.04 -22.67 -8.24
N ARG A 92 -12.52 -23.83 -7.84
CA ARG A 92 -13.09 -25.12 -8.27
C ARG A 92 -14.49 -25.35 -7.70
N ALA A 93 -14.73 -24.95 -6.46
CA ALA A 93 -16.05 -25.04 -5.83
C ALA A 93 -17.09 -24.14 -6.48
N ALA A 94 -16.68 -22.97 -6.98
CA ALA A 94 -17.53 -22.06 -7.74
C ALA A 94 -17.84 -22.60 -9.15
N GLN A 95 -16.89 -23.32 -9.77
CA GLN A 95 -17.09 -23.93 -11.09
C GLN A 95 -17.92 -25.21 -11.04
N ASP A 96 -17.73 -26.03 -10.00
CA ASP A 96 -18.45 -27.29 -9.79
C ASP A 96 -18.80 -27.47 -8.31
N SER A 97 -20.03 -27.08 -7.96
CA SER A 97 -20.52 -27.20 -6.59
C SER A 97 -20.72 -28.64 -6.14
N ASN A 98 -21.00 -29.58 -7.07
CA ASN A 98 -21.14 -30.99 -6.72
C ASN A 98 -19.78 -31.59 -6.37
N TRP A 99 -18.73 -31.21 -7.10
CA TRP A 99 -17.36 -31.56 -6.73
C TRP A 99 -17.02 -31.06 -5.32
N PHE A 100 -17.40 -29.84 -4.96
CA PHE A 100 -17.17 -29.32 -3.61
C PHE A 100 -17.91 -30.10 -2.54
N LEU A 101 -19.14 -30.52 -2.83
CA LEU A 101 -19.95 -31.36 -1.96
C LEU A 101 -19.25 -32.70 -1.68
N ASP A 102 -18.80 -33.37 -2.74
CA ASP A 102 -18.09 -34.65 -2.65
C ASP A 102 -16.76 -34.51 -1.93
N PHE A 103 -16.04 -33.41 -2.19
CA PHE A 103 -14.80 -33.06 -1.50
C PHE A 103 -15.05 -32.87 0.00
N ALA A 104 -16.05 -32.08 0.38
CA ALA A 104 -16.41 -31.85 1.77
C ALA A 104 -16.81 -33.16 2.47
N HIS A 105 -17.61 -34.00 1.80
CA HIS A 105 -18.01 -35.30 2.34
C HIS A 105 -16.81 -36.27 2.50
N THR A 106 -15.80 -36.15 1.65
CA THR A 106 -14.59 -37.00 1.71
C THR A 106 -13.65 -36.61 2.84
N PHE A 107 -13.40 -35.31 3.03
CA PHE A 107 -12.35 -34.80 3.92
C PHE A 107 -12.85 -34.10 5.18
N PHE A 108 -14.11 -33.71 5.23
CA PHE A 108 -14.73 -32.93 6.32
C PHE A 108 -16.05 -33.55 6.79
N TYR A 109 -16.14 -34.88 6.71
CA TYR A 109 -17.31 -35.63 7.14
C TYR A 109 -17.71 -35.31 8.58
N SER A 110 -18.98 -34.96 8.76
CA SER A 110 -19.54 -34.48 10.03
C SER A 110 -20.77 -35.27 10.47
N GLY A 111 -21.13 -36.33 9.74
CA GLY A 111 -22.20 -37.26 10.08
C GLY A 111 -23.24 -37.43 8.96
N ARG A 112 -24.50 -37.60 9.33
CA ARG A 112 -25.55 -38.06 8.39
C ARG A 112 -26.06 -37.01 7.40
N LYS A 113 -25.81 -35.72 7.64
CA LYS A 113 -26.34 -34.64 6.81
C LYS A 113 -25.21 -34.05 5.98
N ILE A 114 -25.31 -34.18 4.66
CA ILE A 114 -24.34 -33.65 3.68
C ILE A 114 -24.09 -32.14 3.89
N VAL A 115 -25.12 -31.36 4.25
CA VAL A 115 -24.95 -29.93 4.57
C VAL A 115 -24.05 -29.66 5.78
N GLY A 116 -23.96 -30.63 6.69
CA GLY A 116 -23.03 -30.59 7.82
C GLY A 116 -21.58 -30.53 7.34
N ASP A 117 -21.25 -31.24 6.26
CA ASP A 117 -19.89 -31.32 5.74
C ASP A 117 -19.47 -30.02 5.08
N ILE A 118 -20.39 -29.37 4.36
CA ILE A 118 -20.23 -28.00 3.84
C ILE A 118 -19.93 -27.03 4.99
N ARG A 119 -20.68 -27.13 6.10
CA ARG A 119 -20.44 -26.29 7.28
C ARG A 119 -19.12 -26.60 7.95
N ALA A 120 -18.72 -27.87 7.98
CA ALA A 120 -17.46 -28.31 8.55
C ALA A 120 -16.26 -27.75 7.77
N ILE A 121 -16.23 -27.90 6.44
CA ILE A 121 -15.16 -27.31 5.61
C ILE A 121 -15.18 -25.78 5.67
N THR A 122 -16.36 -25.16 5.70
CA THR A 122 -16.47 -23.69 5.81
C THR A 122 -15.85 -23.21 7.12
N LYS A 123 -16.16 -23.87 8.24
CA LYS A 123 -15.60 -23.52 9.55
C LYS A 123 -14.11 -23.83 9.67
N ALA A 124 -13.65 -24.93 9.09
CA ALA A 124 -12.28 -25.40 9.24
C ALA A 124 -11.28 -24.75 8.27
N VAL A 125 -11.73 -24.35 7.08
CA VAL A 125 -10.86 -23.84 6.01
C VAL A 125 -11.24 -22.42 5.61
N ILE A 126 -12.49 -22.19 5.21
CA ILE A 126 -12.89 -20.91 4.58
C ILE A 126 -12.91 -19.76 5.58
N VAL A 127 -13.36 -19.99 6.82
CA VAL A 127 -13.41 -18.95 7.87
C VAL A 127 -12.01 -18.52 8.33
N PRO A 128 -11.08 -19.45 8.67
CA PRO A 128 -9.68 -19.09 8.93
C PRO A 128 -9.05 -18.34 7.75
N PHE A 129 -9.22 -18.87 6.52
CA PHE A 129 -8.75 -18.19 5.31
C PHE A 129 -9.25 -16.75 5.22
N ASN A 130 -10.55 -16.49 5.40
CA ASN A 130 -11.09 -15.13 5.33
C ASN A 130 -10.45 -14.18 6.36
N ARG A 131 -10.23 -14.64 7.59
CA ARG A 131 -9.59 -13.86 8.65
C ARG A 131 -8.13 -13.58 8.31
N ASP A 132 -7.39 -14.63 7.96
CA ASP A 132 -5.93 -14.59 7.81
C ASP A 132 -5.53 -13.92 6.49
N PHE A 133 -6.30 -14.13 5.41
CA PHE A 133 -6.13 -13.43 4.14
C PHE A 133 -6.39 -11.93 4.29
N ALA A 134 -7.39 -11.52 5.07
CA ALA A 134 -7.61 -10.09 5.34
C ALA A 134 -6.41 -9.47 6.07
N ALA A 135 -5.89 -10.13 7.10
CA ALA A 135 -4.69 -9.68 7.81
C ALA A 135 -3.46 -9.63 6.89
N TYR A 136 -3.26 -10.65 6.05
CA TYR A 136 -2.18 -10.70 5.07
C TYR A 136 -2.25 -9.54 4.06
N ILE A 137 -3.45 -9.22 3.55
CA ILE A 137 -3.64 -8.09 2.65
C ILE A 137 -3.44 -6.75 3.36
N GLU A 138 -3.85 -6.63 4.62
CA GLU A 138 -3.61 -5.43 5.44
C GLU A 138 -2.11 -5.22 5.71
N ASP A 139 -1.35 -6.27 5.98
CA ASP A 139 0.11 -6.22 6.13
C ASP A 139 0.83 -5.88 4.83
N LEU A 140 0.28 -6.31 3.68
CA LEU A 140 0.80 -5.96 2.35
C LEU A 140 0.36 -4.57 1.87
N ALA A 141 -0.74 -4.02 2.38
CA ALA A 141 -1.30 -2.75 1.90
C ALA A 141 -0.30 -1.58 1.93
N PRO A 142 0.57 -1.40 2.94
CA PRO A 142 1.62 -0.38 2.91
C PRO A 142 2.60 -0.57 1.74
N VAL A 143 2.94 -1.82 1.41
CA VAL A 143 3.86 -2.18 0.32
C VAL A 143 3.18 -1.96 -1.03
N ILE A 144 1.95 -2.42 -1.21
CA ILE A 144 1.18 -2.26 -2.45
C ILE A 144 0.93 -0.78 -2.75
N VAL A 145 0.55 0.01 -1.75
CA VAL A 145 0.38 1.47 -1.90
C VAL A 145 1.71 2.15 -2.24
N SER A 146 2.84 1.67 -1.71
CA SER A 146 4.16 2.22 -2.04
C SER A 146 4.61 1.87 -3.47
N LEU A 147 4.30 0.66 -3.95
CA LEU A 147 4.63 0.20 -5.30
C LEU A 147 3.74 0.86 -6.35
N ASP A 148 2.44 1.01 -6.08
CA ASP A 148 1.50 1.73 -6.95
C ASP A 148 1.86 3.22 -7.05
N LYS A 149 2.22 3.85 -5.92
CA LYS A 149 2.75 5.23 -5.91
C LYS A 149 4.07 5.33 -6.68
N SER A 150 4.97 4.36 -6.56
CA SER A 150 6.25 4.36 -7.29
C SER A 150 6.04 4.19 -8.80
N GLY A 151 5.16 3.28 -9.21
CA GLY A 151 4.79 3.06 -10.61
C GLY A 151 4.03 4.24 -11.22
N ALA A 152 3.07 4.82 -10.51
CA ALA A 152 2.34 6.01 -10.93
C ALA A 152 3.27 7.24 -11.02
N THR A 153 4.20 7.39 -10.08
CA THR A 153 5.24 8.44 -10.14
C THR A 153 6.18 8.22 -11.33
N SER A 154 6.57 6.97 -11.62
CA SER A 154 7.38 6.64 -12.80
C SER A 154 6.65 6.99 -14.10
N ILE A 155 5.36 6.66 -14.22
CA ILE A 155 4.59 6.96 -15.44
C ILE A 155 4.37 8.46 -15.60
N GLU A 156 4.11 9.19 -14.51
CA GLU A 156 3.95 10.65 -14.58
C GLU A 156 5.27 11.34 -14.93
N ASN A 157 6.40 10.86 -14.39
CA ASN A 157 7.73 11.33 -14.77
C ASN A 157 8.03 11.04 -16.24
N ASP A 158 7.69 9.83 -16.72
CA ASP A 158 7.85 9.48 -18.13
C ASP A 158 7.01 10.40 -19.02
N LYS A 159 5.71 10.57 -18.73
CA LYS A 159 4.86 11.51 -19.47
C LYS A 159 5.49 12.90 -19.54
N GLU A 160 6.01 13.39 -18.43
CA GLU A 160 6.63 14.72 -18.37
C GLU A 160 7.93 14.81 -19.16
N GLU A 161 8.81 13.80 -19.09
CA GLU A 161 10.04 13.71 -19.89
C GLU A 161 9.74 13.69 -21.39
N LEU A 162 8.78 12.86 -21.82
CA LEU A 162 8.36 12.80 -23.23
C LEU A 162 7.75 14.12 -23.70
N LEU A 163 6.90 14.74 -22.87
CA LEU A 163 6.28 16.01 -23.19
C LEU A 163 7.31 17.14 -23.32
N MET A 164 8.31 17.16 -22.45
CA MET A 164 9.43 18.11 -22.52
C MET A 164 10.30 17.88 -23.76
N ALA A 165 10.58 16.62 -24.11
CA ALA A 165 11.32 16.28 -25.32
C ALA A 165 10.58 16.73 -26.59
N LEU A 166 9.26 16.52 -26.64
CA LEU A 166 8.41 17.00 -27.73
C LEU A 166 8.41 18.53 -27.81
N PHE A 167 8.33 19.22 -26.67
CA PHE A 167 8.35 20.68 -26.60
C PHE A 167 9.67 21.25 -27.14
N ARG A 168 10.81 20.71 -26.70
CA ARG A 168 12.14 21.09 -27.20
C ARG A 168 12.30 20.88 -28.70
N LEU A 169 11.76 19.78 -29.24
CA LEU A 169 11.75 19.53 -30.68
C LEU A 169 10.83 20.50 -31.45
N SER A 170 9.78 21.02 -30.81
CA SER A 170 8.85 21.97 -31.42
C SER A 170 9.34 23.43 -31.39
N GLY A 171 10.29 23.75 -30.50
CA GLY A 171 10.69 25.12 -30.16
C GLY A 171 11.55 25.85 -31.19
N ALA A 172 12.01 25.20 -32.27
CA ALA A 172 12.96 25.82 -33.20
C ALA A 172 12.34 26.41 -34.48
N ASP A 173 11.25 25.84 -35.04
CA ASP A 173 10.81 26.19 -36.41
C ASP A 173 9.31 25.93 -36.70
N PHE A 174 8.44 25.84 -35.68
CA PHE A 174 7.02 25.44 -35.84
C PHE A 174 6.81 24.07 -36.51
N LEU A 175 7.86 23.25 -36.64
CA LEU A 175 7.77 21.88 -37.12
C LEU A 175 6.99 21.03 -36.11
N ARG A 176 6.09 20.18 -36.61
CA ARG A 176 5.36 19.22 -35.77
C ARG A 176 6.34 18.27 -35.10
N ALA A 177 6.32 18.25 -33.77
CA ALA A 177 7.08 17.28 -33.01
C ALA A 177 6.53 15.88 -33.30
N SER A 178 7.41 14.88 -33.29
CA SER A 178 7.02 13.48 -33.45
C SER A 178 7.55 12.67 -32.29
N VAL A 179 6.73 11.78 -31.75
CA VAL A 179 7.11 10.88 -30.64
C VAL A 179 8.31 10.03 -31.03
N HIS A 180 8.36 9.57 -32.28
CA HIS A 180 9.50 8.81 -32.80
C HIS A 180 10.81 9.61 -32.79
N SER A 181 10.79 10.88 -33.21
CA SER A 181 11.99 11.73 -33.16
C SER A 181 12.39 12.11 -31.74
N ALA A 182 11.42 12.32 -30.83
CA ALA A 182 11.70 12.57 -29.42
C ALA A 182 12.43 11.37 -28.80
N HIS A 183 11.91 10.18 -29.02
CA HIS A 183 12.51 8.91 -28.61
C HIS A 183 13.94 8.75 -29.16
N ARG A 184 14.13 8.94 -30.47
CA ARG A 184 15.44 8.73 -31.12
C ARG A 184 16.49 9.78 -30.76
N LYS A 185 16.11 11.04 -30.53
CA LYS A 185 17.06 12.16 -30.38
C LYS A 185 17.30 12.56 -28.93
N LEU A 186 16.27 12.50 -28.09
CA LEU A 186 16.30 13.08 -26.74
C LEU A 186 16.07 12.05 -25.63
N LEU A 187 15.51 10.88 -25.95
CA LEU A 187 15.25 9.79 -25.00
C LEU A 187 15.76 8.42 -25.51
N PRO A 188 17.02 8.33 -26.01
CA PRO A 188 17.52 7.11 -26.65
C PRO A 188 17.59 5.89 -25.73
N GLU A 189 17.60 6.10 -24.42
CA GLU A 189 17.62 5.07 -23.38
C GLU A 189 16.25 4.43 -23.09
N TRP A 190 15.17 5.00 -23.62
CA TRP A 190 13.83 4.44 -23.46
C TRP A 190 13.62 3.22 -24.35
N ASP A 191 12.90 2.22 -23.85
CA ASP A 191 12.34 1.18 -24.70
C ASP A 191 10.99 1.61 -25.33
N GLU A 192 10.53 0.83 -26.32
CA GLU A 192 9.29 1.13 -27.06
C GLU A 192 8.04 1.06 -26.16
N ASN A 193 8.01 0.15 -25.18
CA ASN A 193 6.87 0.00 -24.27
C ASN A 193 6.75 1.19 -23.30
N ARG A 194 7.87 1.72 -22.81
CA ARG A 194 7.94 2.93 -21.98
C ARG A 194 7.46 4.14 -22.77
N ARG A 195 7.96 4.30 -24.00
CA ARG A 195 7.53 5.36 -24.94
C ARG A 195 6.03 5.31 -25.20
N ASP A 196 5.50 4.13 -25.52
CA ASP A 196 4.10 3.99 -25.91
C ASP A 196 3.15 4.19 -24.73
N ARG A 197 3.52 3.74 -23.53
CA ARG A 197 2.78 4.04 -22.29
C ARG A 197 2.75 5.53 -21.98
N ALA A 198 3.89 6.22 -22.06
CA ALA A 198 3.97 7.66 -21.83
C ALA A 198 3.17 8.44 -22.89
N MET A 199 3.27 8.04 -24.16
CA MET A 199 2.49 8.64 -25.25
C MET A 199 0.99 8.48 -25.03
N GLN A 200 0.53 7.27 -24.68
CA GLN A 200 -0.89 7.03 -24.39
C GLN A 200 -1.35 7.86 -23.18
N GLY A 201 -0.54 7.92 -22.12
CA GLY A 201 -0.85 8.74 -20.95
C GLY A 201 -0.97 10.24 -21.25
N LEU A 202 -0.17 10.76 -22.19
CA LEU A 202 -0.28 12.15 -22.66
C LEU A 202 -1.51 12.39 -23.54
N LEU A 203 -1.93 11.39 -24.32
CA LEU A 203 -3.16 11.46 -25.12
C LEU A 203 -4.40 11.48 -24.22
N ASP A 204 -4.45 10.58 -23.24
CA ASP A 204 -5.57 10.48 -22.30
C ASP A 204 -5.70 11.76 -21.45
N ALA A 205 -4.56 12.41 -21.13
CA ALA A 205 -4.53 13.69 -20.43
C ALA A 205 -4.87 14.90 -21.33
N GLY A 206 -4.94 14.74 -22.66
CA GLY A 206 -5.16 15.84 -23.60
C GLY A 206 -3.97 16.79 -23.76
N ASP A 207 -2.77 16.36 -23.36
CA ASP A 207 -1.55 17.16 -23.44
C ASP A 207 -0.91 17.14 -24.83
N ILE A 208 -1.11 16.04 -25.55
CA ILE A 208 -0.82 15.92 -26.96
C ILE A 208 -2.09 15.56 -27.73
N VAL A 209 -2.24 16.12 -28.93
CA VAL A 209 -3.41 15.93 -29.80
C VAL A 209 -2.97 15.74 -31.25
N ASN A 210 -3.91 15.38 -32.13
CA ASN A 210 -3.70 15.27 -33.58
C ASN A 210 -2.57 14.29 -33.98
N VAL A 211 -2.51 13.11 -33.37
CA VAL A 211 -1.54 12.06 -33.72
C VAL A 211 -1.68 11.64 -35.19
N ARG A 212 -0.60 11.73 -35.97
CA ARG A 212 -0.62 11.40 -37.41
C ARG A 212 0.63 10.65 -37.87
N GLY A 213 0.42 9.71 -38.80
CA GLY A 213 1.47 9.00 -39.51
C GLY A 213 2.24 7.98 -38.66
N ALA A 214 3.10 7.19 -39.31
CA ALA A 214 3.85 6.11 -38.68
C ALA A 214 4.89 6.58 -37.64
N THR A 215 5.31 7.84 -37.71
CA THR A 215 6.25 8.45 -36.76
C THR A 215 5.55 9.17 -35.60
N CYS A 216 4.22 9.14 -35.56
CA CYS A 216 3.39 9.77 -34.54
C CYS A 216 3.71 11.27 -34.38
N TYR A 217 3.46 12.05 -35.43
CA TYR A 217 3.45 13.51 -35.34
C TYR A 217 2.32 13.98 -34.45
N VAL A 218 2.59 14.90 -33.54
CA VAL A 218 1.64 15.39 -32.54
C VAL A 218 1.69 16.91 -32.42
N ASP A 219 0.55 17.50 -32.04
CA ASP A 219 0.46 18.89 -31.63
C ASP A 219 0.40 18.93 -30.09
N ILE A 220 1.25 19.73 -29.44
CA ILE A 220 1.21 19.93 -27.99
C ILE A 220 0.12 20.95 -27.66
N SER A 221 -0.76 20.65 -26.71
CA SER A 221 -1.86 21.53 -26.32
C SER A 221 -1.36 22.87 -25.77
N SER A 222 -2.17 23.93 -25.90
CA SER A 222 -1.81 25.26 -25.40
C SER A 222 -1.62 25.28 -23.88
N ALA A 223 -2.38 24.47 -23.14
CA ALA A 223 -2.24 24.29 -21.70
C ALA A 223 -0.91 23.59 -21.34
N ALA A 224 -0.56 22.52 -22.05
CA ALA A 224 0.71 21.82 -21.87
C ALA A 224 1.92 22.74 -22.19
N ARG A 225 1.86 23.50 -23.29
CA ARG A 225 2.92 24.45 -23.66
C ARG A 225 3.19 25.49 -22.57
N ARG A 226 2.15 26.14 -22.05
CA ARG A 226 2.31 27.13 -20.96
C ARG A 226 2.95 26.53 -19.71
N ARG A 227 2.59 25.30 -19.35
CA ARG A 227 3.19 24.58 -18.21
C ARG A 227 4.69 24.33 -18.43
N LEU A 228 5.08 23.95 -19.63
CA LEU A 228 6.48 23.65 -19.99
C LEU A 228 7.32 24.92 -20.10
N GLU A 229 6.79 25.99 -20.68
CA GLU A 229 7.45 27.32 -20.75
C GLU A 229 7.78 27.85 -19.34
N TYR A 230 6.82 27.75 -18.42
CA TYR A 230 7.03 28.11 -17.02
C TYR A 230 8.12 27.23 -16.36
N LYS A 231 8.13 25.94 -16.66
CA LYS A 231 9.09 24.99 -16.10
C LYS A 231 10.51 25.17 -16.65
N GLU A 232 10.68 25.43 -17.96
CA GLU A 232 11.98 25.78 -18.54
C GLU A 232 12.51 27.10 -17.97
N ALA A 233 11.66 28.11 -17.82
CA ALA A 233 12.03 29.38 -17.21
C ALA A 233 12.52 29.21 -15.75
N THR A 234 11.92 28.27 -15.01
CA THR A 234 12.31 27.97 -13.62
C THR A 234 13.56 27.08 -13.53
N SER A 235 13.82 26.24 -14.54
CA SER A 235 14.97 25.32 -14.56
C SER A 235 16.31 26.01 -14.85
N GLN A 236 16.31 27.21 -15.41
CA GLN A 236 17.55 27.97 -15.70
C GLN A 236 18.16 28.72 -14.50
N SER A 237 17.65 28.56 -13.28
CA SER A 237 18.32 29.09 -12.08
C SER A 237 17.97 28.27 -10.83
N GLY A 238 18.66 27.14 -10.64
CA GLY A 238 18.74 26.54 -9.30
C GLY A 238 19.60 27.41 -8.37
N PRO A 239 19.19 27.68 -7.13
CA PRO A 239 20.01 28.46 -6.20
C PRO A 239 21.29 27.70 -5.86
N VAL A 240 22.46 28.32 -6.09
CA VAL A 240 23.76 27.84 -5.59
C VAL A 240 23.91 28.32 -4.14
N PHE A 241 23.90 27.40 -3.18
CA PHE A 241 24.14 27.72 -1.78
C PHE A 241 25.63 27.55 -1.45
N ASN A 242 26.34 28.66 -1.27
CA ASN A 242 27.71 28.66 -0.76
C ASN A 242 27.67 28.59 0.77
N ILE A 243 27.87 27.39 1.32
CA ILE A 243 27.75 27.13 2.76
C ILE A 243 29.16 26.99 3.37
N GLY A 244 29.54 27.90 4.25
CA GLY A 244 30.87 27.93 4.88
C GLY A 244 31.03 27.00 6.08
N ASN A 245 30.08 26.97 7.01
CA ASN A 245 30.05 26.02 8.14
C ASN A 245 28.61 25.87 8.65
N LEU A 246 28.20 24.66 9.07
CA LEU A 246 26.87 24.36 9.61
C LEU A 246 26.95 23.51 10.87
N THR A 247 26.14 23.84 11.87
CA THR A 247 25.91 23.04 13.09
C THR A 247 24.41 22.96 13.35
N ASN A 248 23.88 21.74 13.52
CA ASN A 248 22.47 21.43 13.81
C ASN A 248 21.43 22.08 12.86
N SER A 249 21.67 22.07 11.55
CA SER A 249 20.68 22.60 10.59
C SER A 249 19.78 21.51 10.01
N PRO A 250 18.45 21.73 9.93
CA PRO A 250 17.50 20.82 9.26
C PRO A 250 17.42 21.06 7.75
N LEU A 251 18.34 21.83 7.15
CA LEU A 251 18.35 22.09 5.71
C LEU A 251 18.63 20.80 4.93
N GLN A 252 17.60 20.27 4.27
CA GLN A 252 17.72 19.21 3.27
C GLN A 252 17.43 19.79 1.90
N VAL A 253 18.46 19.88 1.06
CA VAL A 253 18.29 20.16 -0.36
C VAL A 253 18.29 18.82 -1.07
N VAL A 254 17.09 18.33 -1.42
CA VAL A 254 16.91 17.11 -2.20
C VAL A 254 16.57 17.50 -3.63
N GLY A 255 17.48 17.19 -4.56
CA GLY A 255 17.22 17.37 -5.99
C GLY A 255 16.13 16.42 -6.49
N SER A 256 15.54 16.73 -7.64
CA SER A 256 14.59 15.83 -8.32
C SER A 256 15.23 14.44 -8.50
N GLY A 257 14.59 13.39 -7.98
CA GLY A 257 15.07 12.00 -8.02
C GLY A 257 15.94 11.55 -6.83
N GLY A 258 16.20 12.41 -5.85
CA GLY A 258 16.99 12.05 -4.66
C GLY A 258 16.16 11.41 -3.53
N HIS A 259 16.74 10.41 -2.86
CA HIS A 259 16.25 9.93 -1.56
C HIS A 259 17.14 10.48 -0.45
N ALA A 260 16.56 11.27 0.46
CA ALA A 260 17.25 11.74 1.65
C ALA A 260 16.86 10.89 2.86
N THR A 261 17.86 10.40 3.58
CA THR A 261 17.69 9.70 4.85
C THR A 261 18.26 10.57 5.97
N GLN A 262 17.38 11.05 6.86
CA GLN A 262 17.80 11.75 8.07
C GLN A 262 17.97 10.73 9.21
N SER A 263 19.19 10.59 9.72
CA SER A 263 19.46 9.78 10.91
C SER A 263 19.60 10.71 12.12
N THR A 264 18.54 10.83 12.92
CA THR A 264 18.60 11.59 14.17
C THR A 264 19.18 10.69 15.27
N THR A 265 20.38 11.04 15.75
CA THR A 265 20.99 10.38 16.91
C THR A 265 20.62 11.15 18.17
N TYR A 266 19.96 10.48 19.12
CA TYR A 266 19.53 11.10 20.38
C TYR A 266 20.63 10.96 21.43
N SER A 267 21.01 12.06 22.07
CA SER A 267 21.78 12.00 23.31
C SER A 267 20.83 11.88 24.50
N SER A 268 21.26 11.21 25.57
CA SER A 268 20.51 11.12 26.83
C SER A 268 20.24 12.49 27.48
N GLN A 269 21.07 13.48 27.18
CA GLN A 269 20.89 14.87 27.62
C GLN A 269 19.68 15.52 26.92
N ASN A 270 19.55 15.37 25.59
CA ASN A 270 18.44 15.93 24.83
C ASN A 270 17.08 15.36 25.28
N LEU A 271 17.05 14.07 25.63
CA LEU A 271 15.84 13.40 26.11
C LEU A 271 15.41 13.90 27.50
N ARG A 272 16.35 14.23 28.39
CA ARG A 272 16.04 14.82 29.70
C ARG A 272 15.50 16.24 29.58
N GLU A 273 16.09 17.04 28.70
CA GLU A 273 15.61 18.40 28.39
C GLU A 273 14.18 18.36 27.85
N LEU A 274 13.87 17.39 26.99
CA LEU A 274 12.52 17.17 26.49
C LEU A 274 11.53 16.79 27.58
N VAL A 275 11.88 15.85 28.46
CA VAL A 275 11.00 15.41 29.55
C VAL A 275 10.69 16.61 30.46
N THR A 276 11.71 17.40 30.79
CA THR A 276 11.56 18.60 31.62
C THR A 276 10.67 19.62 30.93
N PHE A 277 10.91 19.88 29.63
CA PHE A 277 10.08 20.80 28.86
C PHE A 277 8.62 20.35 28.83
N TYR A 278 8.35 19.07 28.58
CA TYR A 278 6.98 18.56 28.58
C TYR A 278 6.31 18.79 29.94
N ARG A 279 6.97 18.40 31.05
CA ARG A 279 6.43 18.53 32.41
C ARG A 279 6.11 19.99 32.76
N SER A 280 6.92 20.94 32.29
CA SER A 280 6.73 22.36 32.57
C SER A 280 5.63 23.03 31.74
N ASN A 281 5.29 22.49 30.56
CA ASN A 281 4.43 23.21 29.61
C ASN A 281 3.15 22.44 29.21
N ILE A 282 2.98 21.20 29.64
CA ILE A 282 1.85 20.35 29.22
C ILE A 282 0.47 20.90 29.60
N ASP A 283 0.38 21.71 30.66
CA ASP A 283 -0.88 22.34 31.08
C ASP A 283 -1.35 23.40 30.06
N GLU A 284 -0.44 23.97 29.27
CA GLU A 284 -0.77 24.93 28.21
C GLU A 284 -1.54 24.30 27.06
N LEU A 285 -1.36 22.99 26.84
CA LEU A 285 -1.98 22.26 25.74
C LEU A 285 -3.46 21.93 25.97
N GLN A 286 -3.98 22.22 27.17
CA GLN A 286 -5.39 22.01 27.55
C GLN A 286 -5.92 20.62 27.14
N LEU A 287 -5.09 19.59 27.30
CA LEU A 287 -5.43 18.22 26.89
C LEU A 287 -6.68 17.73 27.62
N ASP A 288 -7.55 17.00 26.90
CA ASP A 288 -8.62 16.27 27.54
C ASP A 288 -8.06 15.21 28.51
N GLY A 289 -8.86 14.81 29.51
CA GLY A 289 -8.40 13.93 30.58
C GLY A 289 -7.92 12.54 30.12
N ASN A 290 -8.26 12.08 28.92
CA ASN A 290 -7.73 10.82 28.36
C ASN A 290 -6.38 11.06 27.66
N SER A 291 -6.30 12.10 26.83
CA SER A 291 -5.05 12.49 26.15
C SER A 291 -3.95 12.86 27.13
N ARG A 292 -4.29 13.57 28.22
CA ARG A 292 -3.33 13.92 29.27
C ARG A 292 -2.75 12.67 29.93
N ARG A 293 -3.59 11.72 30.34
CA ARG A 293 -3.15 10.46 30.95
C ARG A 293 -2.24 9.66 30.03
N LYS A 294 -2.58 9.58 28.74
CA LYS A 294 -1.74 8.88 27.75
C LYS A 294 -0.38 9.55 27.60
N ALA A 295 -0.35 10.88 27.48
CA ALA A 295 0.90 11.61 27.33
C ALA A 295 1.80 11.49 28.58
N ASP A 296 1.22 11.51 29.78
CA ASP A 296 1.95 11.28 31.03
C ASP A 296 2.55 9.87 31.13
N VAL A 297 1.85 8.84 30.60
CA VAL A 297 2.38 7.47 30.51
C VAL A 297 3.57 7.39 29.55
N GLN A 298 3.50 8.06 28.40
CA GLN A 298 4.62 8.07 27.44
C GLN A 298 5.84 8.78 28.02
N ILE A 299 5.64 9.85 28.77
CA ILE A 299 6.72 10.57 29.45
C ILE A 299 7.33 9.75 30.58
N ALA A 300 6.50 9.06 31.37
CA ALA A 300 7.01 8.12 32.38
C ALA A 300 7.80 6.96 31.74
N THR A 301 7.43 6.53 30.53
CA THR A 301 8.16 5.52 29.77
C THR A 301 9.54 6.04 29.34
N ILE A 302 9.63 7.27 28.84
CA ILE A 302 10.90 7.90 28.49
C ILE A 302 11.76 8.13 29.75
N GLU A 303 11.17 8.60 30.85
CA GLU A 303 11.84 8.77 32.15
C GLU A 303 12.44 7.45 32.65
N ALA A 304 11.69 6.34 32.56
CA ALA A 304 12.17 5.02 32.95
C ALA A 304 13.35 4.54 32.08
N GLN A 305 13.29 4.77 30.77
CA GLN A 305 14.39 4.45 29.85
C GLN A 305 15.64 5.32 30.11
N LEU A 306 15.50 6.50 30.71
CA LEU A 306 16.62 7.38 31.07
C LEU A 306 17.28 7.04 32.42
N MET A 307 16.71 6.09 33.18
CA MET A 307 17.26 5.61 34.45
C MET A 307 18.22 4.42 34.28
N ASP A 308 18.18 3.74 33.14
CA ASP A 308 18.99 2.56 32.82
C ASP A 308 19.61 2.68 31.41
N GLU A 309 20.05 1.59 30.79
CA GLU A 309 20.45 1.57 29.38
C GLU A 309 19.23 1.79 28.45
N PRO A 310 19.17 2.91 27.71
CA PRO A 310 17.99 3.28 26.95
C PRO A 310 17.81 2.42 25.69
N ASP A 311 16.65 1.78 25.53
CA ASP A 311 16.26 1.15 24.26
C ASP A 311 15.78 2.21 23.26
N PRO A 312 16.49 2.43 22.14
CA PRO A 312 16.12 3.44 21.16
C PRO A 312 14.76 3.17 20.50
N THR A 313 14.32 1.91 20.42
CA THR A 313 13.03 1.51 19.85
C THR A 313 11.88 1.97 20.74
N ILE A 314 12.02 1.74 22.05
CA ILE A 314 11.02 2.13 23.06
C ILE A 314 10.92 3.65 23.13
N ILE A 315 12.06 4.35 23.16
CA ILE A 315 12.10 5.82 23.19
C ILE A 315 11.46 6.42 21.94
N LYS A 316 11.76 5.87 20.76
CA LYS A 316 11.19 6.36 19.49
C LYS A 316 9.68 6.12 19.42
N ALA A 317 9.21 4.96 19.87
CA ALA A 317 7.79 4.66 19.92
C ALA A 317 7.04 5.60 20.88
N ALA A 318 7.59 5.80 22.09
CA ALA A 318 7.01 6.69 23.09
C ALA A 318 7.02 8.16 22.63
N GLY A 319 8.12 8.63 22.07
CA GLY A 319 8.25 9.98 21.51
C GLY A 319 7.30 10.24 20.35
N LYS A 320 7.12 9.27 19.44
CA LYS A 320 6.15 9.38 18.34
C LYS A 320 4.71 9.44 18.85
N SER A 321 4.36 8.61 19.84
CA SER A 321 3.03 8.65 20.45
C SER A 321 2.77 9.98 21.15
N LEU A 322 3.77 10.54 21.85
CA LEU A 322 3.68 11.83 22.51
C LEU A 322 3.45 12.96 21.49
N LYS A 323 4.20 12.94 20.39
CA LYS A 323 4.05 13.88 19.27
C LYS A 323 2.63 13.91 18.71
N THR A 324 2.06 12.74 18.41
CA THR A 324 0.69 12.65 17.88
C THR A 324 -0.35 13.24 18.84
N ILE A 325 -0.19 13.03 20.15
CA ILE A 325 -1.13 13.59 21.15
C ILE A 325 -1.06 15.12 21.16
N ILE A 326 0.15 15.67 21.13
CA ILE A 326 0.36 17.12 21.16
C ILE A 326 -0.08 17.76 19.83
N GLU A 327 0.23 17.16 18.69
CA GLU A 327 -0.25 17.61 17.37
C GLU A 327 -1.77 17.60 17.29
N GLY A 328 -2.43 16.57 17.83
CA GLY A 328 -3.89 16.51 17.92
C GLY A 328 -4.48 17.63 18.79
N ALA A 329 -3.80 17.98 19.88
CA ALA A 329 -4.21 19.07 20.75
C ALA A 329 -4.05 20.45 20.10
N ILE A 330 -2.91 20.69 19.44
CA ILE A 330 -2.64 21.94 18.71
C ILE A 330 -3.60 22.08 17.52
N GLY A 331 -3.87 21.00 16.78
CA GLY A 331 -4.81 21.00 15.66
C GLY A 331 -6.28 21.15 16.08
N GLY A 332 -6.61 20.79 17.33
CA GLY A 332 -7.96 20.93 17.90
C GLY A 332 -8.23 22.24 18.64
N ALA A 333 -7.19 22.99 19.04
CA ALA A 333 -7.33 24.18 19.87
C ALA A 333 -7.53 25.48 19.06
N LEU A 334 -8.50 26.32 19.47
CA LEU A 334 -8.70 27.66 18.94
C LEU A 334 -7.65 28.64 19.49
N GLY A 335 -6.90 29.30 18.60
CA GLY A 335 -6.27 30.61 18.78
C GLY A 335 -5.07 30.73 19.73
N THR A 336 -5.18 30.31 20.99
CA THR A 336 -4.18 30.60 22.04
C THR A 336 -3.04 29.57 22.13
N ALA A 337 -3.25 28.31 21.74
CA ALA A 337 -2.18 27.31 21.67
C ALA A 337 -1.24 27.53 20.46
N ILE A 338 -1.69 28.31 19.47
CA ILE A 338 -0.94 28.59 18.24
C ILE A 338 0.22 29.57 18.51
N SER A 339 0.13 30.43 19.53
CA SER A 339 1.21 31.37 19.87
C SER A 339 2.38 30.72 20.61
N THR A 340 2.16 29.59 21.30
CA THR A 340 3.21 28.75 21.91
C THR A 340 3.60 27.57 21.00
N ALA A 341 3.01 27.42 19.82
CA ALA A 341 3.42 26.44 18.83
C ALA A 341 4.92 26.50 18.42
N PRO A 342 5.62 27.66 18.39
CA PRO A 342 7.03 27.72 18.02
C PRO A 342 7.96 26.91 18.94
N MET A 343 7.64 26.79 20.23
CA MET A 343 8.45 26.03 21.20
C MET A 343 8.15 24.53 21.19
N TRP A 344 6.93 24.12 20.82
CA TRP A 344 6.60 22.69 20.62
C TRP A 344 7.09 22.18 19.26
N THR A 345 7.07 23.02 18.23
CA THR A 345 7.58 22.69 16.89
C THR A 345 9.09 22.48 16.83
N SER A 346 9.87 23.21 17.65
CA SER A 346 11.31 22.97 17.76
C SER A 346 11.64 21.62 18.40
N LEU A 347 10.80 21.11 19.31
CA LEU A 347 10.91 19.74 19.84
C LEU A 347 10.55 18.69 18.79
N PHE A 348 9.56 18.94 17.94
CA PHE A 348 9.17 18.00 16.88
C PHE A 348 10.18 17.86 15.76
N ALA A 349 11.03 18.88 15.54
CA ALA A 349 12.18 18.78 14.64
C ALA A 349 13.24 17.79 15.14
N GLY A 350 13.18 17.42 16.43
CA GLY A 350 14.02 16.41 17.05
C GLY A 350 13.54 14.96 16.86
N PHE A 351 12.31 14.69 16.37
CA PHE A 351 11.75 13.33 16.21
C PHE A 351 11.29 12.94 14.81
#